data_AF-A0A6M3JP15-F1
#
_entry.id   AF-A0A6M3JP15-F1
#
_cell.length_a   1.000
_cell.length_b   1.000
_cell.length_c   1.000
_cell.angle_alpha   90.00
_cell.angle_beta   90.00
_cell.angle_gamma   90.00
#
_symmetry.space_group_name_H-M   'P 1'
#
loop_
_entity.id
_entity.type
_entity.pdbx_description
1 polymer ?
#
loop_
_entity_poly.entity_id
_entity_poly.type
_entity_poly.pdbx_seq_one_letter_code
_entity_poly.pdbx_strand_id
1 'polypeptide(L)' 'SAVSVLFGDTSFYYIRDVQGMQIVRLNELYAENGQVGFLAFSRNDGGLIDAGQHPVKSLVNSST' A
#
# COMPACT_ATOMS: atom_id res chain seq x y z
N SER A 1 15.04 3.95 -14.90
CA SER A 1 14.52 2.60 -15.21
C SER A 1 13.21 2.38 -14.48
N ALA A 2 12.16 1.96 -15.17
CA ALA A 2 10.89 1.57 -14.55
C ALA A 2 10.88 0.04 -14.32
N VAL A 3 10.17 -0.45 -13.31
CA VAL A 3 9.89 -1.89 -13.14
C VAL A 3 8.42 -2.12 -13.42
N SER A 4 8.10 -2.66 -14.60
CA SER A 4 6.71 -2.85 -15.02
C SER A 4 6.20 -4.27 -14.78
N VAL A 5 7.09 -5.26 -14.62
CA VAL A 5 6.71 -6.67 -14.52
C VAL A 5 7.45 -7.34 -13.37
N LEU A 6 6.71 -8.12 -12.57
CA LEU A 6 7.22 -9.08 -11.60
C LEU A 6 6.85 -10.49 -12.05
N PHE A 7 7.76 -11.44 -11.90
CA PHE A 7 7.55 -12.84 -12.25
C PHE A 7 8.14 -13.75 -11.17
N GLY A 8 7.35 -14.74 -10.73
CA GLY A 8 7.69 -15.67 -9.66
C GLY A 8 6.46 -16.02 -8.81
N ASP A 9 6.66 -16.86 -7.79
CA ASP A 9 5.59 -17.20 -6.86
C ASP A 9 5.40 -16.08 -5.82
N THR A 10 4.28 -15.36 -5.91
CA THR A 10 3.89 -14.31 -4.97
C THR A 10 2.95 -14.81 -3.88
N SER A 11 2.66 -16.10 -3.82
CA SER A 11 1.72 -16.68 -2.84
C SER A 11 2.17 -16.50 -1.40
N PHE A 12 3.47 -16.29 -1.18
CA PHE A 12 4.07 -16.02 0.13
C PHE A 12 4.24 -14.52 0.45
N TYR A 13 3.65 -13.65 -0.38
CA TYR A 13 3.56 -12.23 -0.04
C TYR A 13 2.38 -12.03 0.91
N TYR A 14 2.67 -11.65 2.15
CA TYR A 14 1.65 -11.42 3.16
C TYR A 14 1.45 -9.94 3.36
N ILE A 15 0.18 -9.54 3.33
CA ILE A 15 -0.26 -8.23 3.78
C ILE A 15 -0.71 -8.37 5.23
N ARG A 16 -0.16 -7.52 6.09
CA ARG A 16 -0.47 -7.46 7.51
C ARG A 16 -1.24 -6.18 7.82
N ASP A 17 -2.50 -6.33 8.13
CA ASP A 17 -3.33 -5.25 8.64
C ASP A 17 -3.07 -5.10 10.14
N VAL A 18 -2.51 -3.97 10.57
CA VAL A 18 -2.12 -3.77 11.98
C VAL A 18 -3.32 -3.34 12.82
N GLN A 19 -4.17 -2.50 12.25
CA GLN A 19 -5.41 -2.03 12.86
C GLN A 19 -6.42 -1.76 11.74
N GLY A 20 -7.69 -1.97 12.02
CA GLY A 20 -8.76 -1.60 11.09
C GLY A 20 -8.69 -0.12 10.70
N MET A 21 -9.25 0.19 9.52
CA MET A 21 -9.31 1.55 9.03
C MET A 21 -10.12 2.43 9.98
N GLN A 22 -9.53 3.54 10.43
CA GLN A 22 -10.20 4.54 11.25
C GLN A 22 -10.63 5.70 10.37
N ILE A 23 -11.89 6.12 10.50
CA ILE A 23 -12.43 7.28 9.79
C ILE A 23 -12.83 8.33 10.82
N VAL A 24 -12.35 9.55 10.63
CA VAL A 24 -12.72 10.74 11.42
C VAL A 24 -13.50 11.68 10.52
N ARG A 25 -14.71 12.05 10.98
CA ARG A 25 -15.54 13.07 10.35
C ARG A 25 -15.27 14.42 11.00
N LEU A 26 -14.83 15.39 10.19
CA LEU A 26 -14.48 16.74 10.60
C LEU A 26 -15.61 17.68 10.18
N ASN A 27 -16.56 17.93 11.09
CA ASN A 27 -17.69 18.82 10.79
C ASN A 27 -17.32 20.29 10.99
N GLU A 28 -16.49 20.58 11.99
CA GLU A 28 -16.22 21.93 12.46
C GLU A 28 -15.11 22.61 11.64
N LEU A 29 -14.09 21.86 11.22
CA LEU A 29 -12.93 22.40 10.50
C LEU A 29 -13.29 23.06 9.16
N TYR A 30 -14.34 22.58 8.49
CA TYR A 30 -14.79 23.08 7.19
C TYR A 30 -16.22 23.62 7.21
N ALA A 31 -16.77 23.87 8.41
CA ALA A 31 -18.13 24.37 8.58
C ALA A 31 -18.35 25.73 7.90
N GLU A 32 -17.35 26.63 7.94
CA GLU A 32 -17.43 27.96 7.33
C GLU A 32 -17.66 27.91 5.81
N ASN A 33 -17.21 26.83 5.15
CA ASN A 33 -17.39 26.60 3.72
C ASN A 33 -18.62 25.72 3.41
N GLY A 34 -19.41 25.33 4.41
CA GLY A 34 -20.54 24.42 4.26
C GLY A 34 -20.13 22.99 3.88
N GLN A 35 -18.91 22.58 4.23
CA GLN A 35 -18.34 21.28 3.83
C GLN A 35 -18.10 20.37 5.03
N VAL A 36 -18.02 19.06 4.76
CA VAL A 36 -17.65 18.03 5.74
C VAL A 36 -16.36 17.36 5.29
N GLY A 37 -15.35 17.36 6.15
CA GLY A 37 -14.09 16.67 5.90
C GLY A 37 -14.17 15.21 6.37
N PHE A 38 -13.57 14.30 5.62
CA PHE A 38 -13.37 12.91 6.05
C PHE A 38 -11.87 12.58 5.98
N LEU A 39 -11.34 12.10 7.10
CA LEU A 39 -9.95 11.69 7.21
C LEU A 39 -9.92 10.20 7.54
N ALA A 40 -9.31 9.41 6.64
CA ALA A 40 -9.15 7.98 6.83
C ALA A 40 -7.70 7.63 7.12
N PHE A 41 -7.48 6.84 8.17
CA PHE A 41 -6.19 6.28 8.53
C PHE A 41 -6.26 4.77 8.43
N SER A 42 -5.31 4.19 7.71
CA SER A 42 -5.08 2.74 7.69
C SER A 42 -3.59 2.49 7.90
N ARG A 43 -3.27 1.44 8.64
CA ARG A 43 -1.88 1.04 8.88
C ARG A 43 -1.74 -0.41 8.46
N ASN A 44 -1.11 -0.57 7.31
CA ASN A 44 -0.86 -1.85 6.69
C ASN A 44 0.65 -2.00 6.52
N ASP A 45 1.14 -3.22 6.64
CA ASP A 45 2.51 -3.60 6.33
C ASP A 45 2.47 -4.78 5.36
N GLY A 46 3.57 -5.11 4.71
CA GLY A 46 3.60 -6.24 3.80
C GLY A 46 5.00 -6.68 3.42
N GLY A 47 5.16 -7.98 3.23
CA GLY A 47 6.45 -8.57 2.90
C GLY A 47 6.35 -9.96 2.28
N LEU A 48 7.31 -10.28 1.42
CA LEU A 48 7.50 -11.62 0.88
C LEU A 48 8.28 -12.45 1.90
N ILE A 49 7.69 -13.53 2.38
CA ILE A 49 8.42 -14.51 3.18
C ILE A 49 9.15 -15.45 2.24
N ASP A 50 10.48 -15.50 2.38
CA ASP A 50 11.35 -16.32 1.55
C ASP A 50 12.59 -16.76 2.35
N ALA A 51 13.14 -17.92 2.02
CA ALA A 51 14.35 -18.49 2.61
C ALA A 51 15.66 -17.94 2.00
N GLY A 52 15.61 -16.73 1.42
CA GLY A 52 16.75 -16.05 0.81
C GLY A 52 17.08 -16.49 -0.63
N GLN A 53 16.16 -17.18 -1.31
CA GLN A 53 16.35 -17.60 -2.70
C GLN A 53 15.88 -16.53 -3.70
N HIS A 54 15.18 -15.51 -3.21
CA HIS A 54 14.58 -14.41 -3.95
C HIS A 54 13.77 -14.91 -5.16
N PRO A 55 12.68 -15.66 -4.94
CA PRO A 55 11.95 -16.38 -5.98
C PRO A 55 11.16 -15.46 -6.92
N VAL A 56 10.93 -14.19 -6.51
CA VAL A 56 10.28 -13.18 -7.34
C VAL A 56 11.35 -12.30 -8.00
N LYS A 57 11.32 -12.21 -9.33
CA LYS A 57 12.23 -11.40 -10.13
C LYS A 57 11.47 -10.23 -10.76
N SER A 58 12.17 -9.12 -10.95
CA SER A 58 11.66 -7.93 -11.62
C SER A 58 12.26 -7.78 -13.01
N LEU A 59 11.43 -7.34 -13.96
CA LEU A 59 11.90 -6.83 -15.24
C LEU A 59 12.09 -5.33 -15.12
N VAL A 60 13.32 -4.88 -15.35
CA VAL A 60 13.69 -3.47 -15.34
C VAL A 60 13.67 -2.95 -16.78
N ASN A 61 12.71 -2.07 -17.09
CA ASN A 61 12.62 -1.39 -18.36
C ASN A 61 13.82 -0.45 -18.50
N SER A 62 14.64 -0.73 -19.51
CA SER A 62 15.72 0.15 -19.93
C SER A 62 15.14 1.36 -20.66
N SER A 63 15.53 2.55 -20.23
CA SER A 63 15.32 3.77 -21.01
C SER A 63 16.69 4.16 -21.53
N THR A 64 16.92 3.96 -22.82
CA THR A 64 17.83 4.86 -23.56
C THR A 64 17.23 6.25 -23.62
#